data_AF-A0AAU4LDG3-F1
#
_entry.id   AF-A0AAU4LDG3-F1
#
_cell.length_a   1.000
_cell.length_b   1.000
_cell.length_c   1.000
_cell.angle_alpha   90.00
_cell.angle_beta   90.00
_cell.angle_gamma   90.00
#
_symmetry.space_group_name_H-M   'P 1'
#
loop_
_entity.id
_entity.type
_entity.pdbx_description
1 polymer ?
#
loop_
_entity_poly.entity_id
_entity_poly.type
_entity_poly.pdbx_seq_one_letter_code
_entity_poly.pdbx_strand_id
1 'polypeptide(L)'
;MAMEVWAPIFSLAGVALGGGLTALSQRATQRSAERLEERRQAAATSEARRAEQMQAIKDFIACALDAERAAYSRPEAWGDDEGWNSTALGAMTRLWIAERHLVLLSDADLHAPVHTYGRALNQAVWREIGDVEVNEHLEEHKIAFMAAARASLAFP
;
A
#
# COMPACT_ATOMS: atom_id res chain seq x y z
N MET A 1 13.17 -54.52 54.83
CA MET A 1 13.58 -54.86 53.46
C MET A 1 12.54 -54.47 52.39
N ALA A 2 11.24 -54.79 52.50
CA ALA A 2 10.27 -54.42 51.45
C ALA A 2 9.82 -52.94 51.48
N MET A 3 9.81 -52.27 52.64
CA MET A 3 9.35 -50.88 52.80
C MET A 3 10.36 -49.83 52.33
N GLU A 4 11.67 -50.15 52.35
CA GLU A 4 12.76 -49.20 52.03
C GLU A 4 12.93 -48.96 50.52
N VAL A 5 12.45 -49.88 49.68
CA VAL A 5 12.55 -49.77 48.21
C VAL A 5 11.45 -48.89 47.62
N TRP A 6 10.33 -48.71 48.33
CA TRP A 6 9.20 -47.91 47.85
C TRP A 6 9.42 -46.40 47.94
N ALA A 7 10.12 -45.92 48.98
CA ALA A 7 10.43 -44.50 49.17
C ALA A 7 11.22 -43.86 48.00
N PRO A 8 12.31 -44.47 47.48
CA PRO A 8 13.03 -43.90 46.34
C PRO A 8 12.23 -43.97 45.03
N ILE A 9 11.34 -44.96 44.86
CA ILE A 9 10.46 -45.07 43.68
C ILE A 9 9.43 -43.94 43.68
N PHE A 10 8.79 -43.66 44.82
CA PHE A 10 7.87 -42.52 44.93
C PHE A 10 8.56 -41.17 44.70
N SER A 11 9.82 -41.02 45.14
CA SER A 11 10.61 -39.80 44.92
C SER A 11 10.98 -39.60 43.44
N LEU A 12 11.41 -40.67 42.74
CA LEU A 12 11.66 -40.66 41.30
C LEU A 12 10.38 -40.38 40.49
N ALA A 13 9.24 -40.95 40.91
CA ALA A 13 7.95 -40.71 40.26
C ALA A 13 7.52 -39.25 40.38
N GLY A 14 7.75 -38.61 41.54
CA GLY A 14 7.48 -37.20 41.76
C GLY A 14 8.32 -36.28 40.86
N VAL A 15 9.61 -36.56 40.71
CA VAL A 15 10.50 -35.79 39.82
C VAL A 15 10.13 -35.96 38.35
N ALA A 16 9.80 -37.19 37.92
CA ALA A 16 9.36 -37.44 36.56
C ALA A 16 8.04 -36.73 36.23
N LEU A 17 7.08 -36.73 37.17
CA LEU A 17 5.82 -35.98 37.05
C LEU A 17 6.05 -34.46 37.03
N GLY A 18 6.87 -33.93 37.93
CA GLY A 18 7.20 -32.50 37.99
C GLY A 18 7.94 -32.02 36.73
N GLY A 19 8.90 -32.80 36.23
CA GLY A 19 9.61 -32.52 34.99
C GLY A 19 8.70 -32.60 33.76
N GLY A 20 7.80 -33.58 33.71
CA GLY A 20 6.79 -33.72 32.66
C GLY A 20 5.79 -32.58 32.62
N LEU A 21 5.25 -32.19 33.77
CA LEU A 21 4.34 -31.03 33.89
C LEU A 21 5.04 -29.72 33.51
N THR A 22 6.30 -29.55 33.91
CA THR A 22 7.12 -28.39 33.53
C THR A 22 7.31 -28.34 32.01
N ALA A 23 7.70 -29.46 31.40
CA ALA A 23 7.88 -29.55 29.94
C ALA A 23 6.57 -29.27 29.18
N LEU A 24 5.43 -29.75 29.67
CA LEU A 24 4.11 -29.47 29.08
C LEU A 24 3.75 -27.98 29.19
N SER A 25 3.98 -27.35 30.35
CA SER A 25 3.71 -25.92 30.57
C SER A 25 4.62 -25.02 29.70
N GLN A 26 5.89 -25.40 29.53
CA GLN A 26 6.84 -24.70 28.67
C GLN A 26 6.43 -24.83 27.21
N ARG A 27 6.01 -26.02 26.76
CA ARG A 27 5.54 -26.24 25.39
C ARG A 27 4.24 -25.49 25.10
N ALA A 28 3.34 -25.38 26.07
CA ALA A 28 2.13 -24.57 25.94
C ALA A 28 2.44 -23.07 25.86
N THR A 29 3.40 -22.59 26.67
CA THR A 29 3.88 -21.21 26.66
C THR A 29 4.63 -20.86 25.36
N GLN A 30 5.44 -21.78 24.83
CA GLN A 30 6.13 -21.60 23.56
C GLN A 30 5.13 -21.46 22.40
N ARG A 31 4.13 -22.34 22.32
CA ARG A 31 3.09 -22.27 21.28
C ARG A 31 2.23 -21.01 21.38
N SER A 32 1.97 -20.50 22.58
CA SER A 32 1.22 -19.25 22.74
C SER A 32 2.08 -18.04 22.36
N ALA A 33 3.37 -18.05 22.68
CA ALA A 33 4.33 -17.04 22.24
C ALA A 33 4.46 -17.02 20.71
N GLU A 34 4.62 -18.18 20.06
CA GLU A 34 4.68 -18.31 18.60
C GLU A 34 3.44 -17.70 17.93
N ARG A 35 2.23 -18.00 18.40
CA ARG A 35 1.00 -17.41 17.85
C ARG A 35 0.89 -15.90 18.04
N LEU A 36 1.41 -15.38 19.15
CA LEU A 36 1.44 -13.94 19.41
C LEU A 36 2.45 -13.26 18.49
N GLU A 37 3.61 -13.88 18.27
CA GLU A 37 4.64 -13.44 17.33
C GLU A 37 4.08 -13.40 15.90
N GLU A 38 3.43 -14.48 15.45
CA GLU A 38 2.76 -14.58 14.14
C GLU A 38 1.73 -13.46 13.94
N ARG A 39 0.88 -13.21 14.94
CA ARG A 39 -0.10 -12.11 14.88
C ARG A 39 0.56 -10.74 14.82
N ARG A 40 1.64 -10.52 15.56
CA ARG A 40 2.41 -9.27 15.53
C ARG A 40 3.08 -9.08 14.16
N GLN A 41 3.66 -10.14 13.61
CA GLN A 41 4.26 -10.10 12.28
C GLN A 41 3.21 -9.81 11.20
N ALA A 42 2.05 -10.46 11.25
CA ALA A 42 0.94 -10.19 10.33
C ALA A 42 0.40 -8.75 10.45
N ALA A 43 0.30 -8.22 11.66
CA ALA A 43 -0.08 -6.82 11.88
C ALA A 43 0.98 -5.87 11.30
N ALA A 44 2.26 -6.12 11.57
CA ALA A 44 3.36 -5.31 11.07
C ALA A 44 3.46 -5.31 9.53
N THR A 45 3.24 -6.46 8.88
CA THR A 45 3.22 -6.53 7.40
C THR A 45 2.01 -5.81 6.81
N SER A 46 0.84 -5.91 7.44
CA SER A 46 -0.35 -5.16 7.00
C SER A 46 -0.15 -3.65 7.12
N GLU A 47 0.48 -3.18 8.20
CA GLU A 47 0.77 -1.77 8.42
C GLU A 47 1.82 -1.25 7.43
N ALA A 48 2.88 -2.03 7.17
CA ALA A 48 3.88 -1.71 6.17
C ALA A 48 3.28 -1.57 4.77
N ARG A 49 2.44 -2.53 4.36
CA ARG A 49 1.74 -2.50 3.06
C ARG A 49 0.83 -1.28 2.93
N ARG A 50 0.10 -0.94 4.00
CA ARG A 50 -0.74 0.27 4.04
C ARG A 50 0.07 1.55 3.90
N ALA A 51 1.24 1.62 4.54
CA ALA A 51 2.14 2.77 4.43
C ALA A 51 2.70 2.91 3.01
N GLU A 52 3.09 1.81 2.38
CA GLU A 52 3.54 1.77 0.98
C GLU A 52 2.44 2.25 0.02
N GLN A 53 1.22 1.75 0.18
CA GLN A 53 0.08 2.18 -0.63
C GLN A 53 -0.23 3.68 -0.46
N MET A 54 -0.24 4.17 0.79
CA MET A 54 -0.41 5.60 1.08
C MET A 54 0.65 6.45 0.39
N GLN A 55 1.92 6.00 0.41
CA GLN A 55 3.00 6.73 -0.24
C GLN A 55 2.83 6.73 -1.77
N ALA A 56 2.47 5.59 -2.36
CA ALA A 56 2.19 5.52 -3.80
C ALA A 56 1.01 6.42 -4.24
N ILE A 57 -0.05 6.52 -3.43
CA ILE A 57 -1.16 7.46 -3.67
C ILE A 57 -0.66 8.90 -3.66
N LYS A 58 0.16 9.28 -2.67
CA LYS A 58 0.74 10.62 -2.58
C LYS A 58 1.65 10.93 -3.77
N ASP A 59 2.47 9.98 -4.19
CA ASP A 59 3.38 10.16 -5.33
C ASP A 59 2.60 10.34 -6.64
N PHE A 60 1.53 9.57 -6.83
CA PHE A 60 0.62 9.74 -7.96
C PHE A 60 -0.05 11.12 -7.95
N ILE A 61 -0.57 11.58 -6.80
CA ILE A 61 -1.16 12.92 -6.67
C ILE A 61 -0.15 14.01 -7.00
N ALA A 62 1.09 13.90 -6.52
CA ALA A 62 2.15 14.87 -6.84
C ALA A 62 2.44 14.92 -8.34
N CYS A 63 2.53 13.76 -9.01
CA CYS A 63 2.73 13.70 -10.45
C CYS A 63 1.51 14.20 -11.23
N ALA A 64 0.29 13.96 -10.74
CA ALA A 64 -0.93 14.47 -11.34
C ALA A 64 -0.97 16.00 -11.31
N LEU A 65 -0.58 16.62 -10.19
CA LEU A 65 -0.48 18.08 -10.08
C LEU A 65 0.59 18.69 -11.00
N ASP A 66 1.72 17.99 -11.19
CA ASP A 66 2.73 18.40 -12.17
C ASP A 66 2.18 18.36 -13.60
N ALA A 67 1.40 17.34 -13.94
CA ALA A 67 0.72 17.24 -15.24
C ALA A 67 -0.37 18.31 -15.39
N GLU A 68 -1.18 18.59 -14.38
CA GLU A 68 -2.15 19.70 -14.37
C GLU A 68 -1.43 21.03 -14.62
N ARG A 69 -0.32 21.29 -13.93
CA ARG A 69 0.48 22.51 -14.13
C ARG A 69 1.00 22.62 -15.56
N ALA A 70 1.48 21.52 -16.13
CA ALA A 70 1.93 21.47 -17.52
C ALA A 70 0.78 21.76 -18.51
N ALA A 71 -0.43 21.28 -18.23
CA ALA A 71 -1.61 21.57 -19.04
C ALA A 71 -1.97 23.07 -19.00
N TYR A 72 -1.97 23.68 -17.82
CA TYR A 72 -2.23 25.13 -17.67
C TYR A 72 -1.14 26.01 -18.26
N SER A 73 0.12 25.59 -18.21
CA SER A 73 1.24 26.37 -18.74
C SER A 73 1.48 26.16 -20.23
N ARG A 74 0.61 25.43 -20.93
CA ARG A 74 0.78 25.10 -22.34
C ARG A 74 0.70 26.36 -23.22
N PRO A 75 1.70 26.60 -24.09
CA PRO A 75 1.62 27.67 -25.09
C PRO A 75 0.42 27.49 -26.02
N GLU A 76 -0.15 28.60 -26.50
CA GLU A 76 -1.25 28.56 -27.46
C GLU A 76 -0.83 27.96 -28.81
N ALA A 77 0.35 28.37 -29.31
CA ALA A 77 0.93 27.87 -30.54
C ALA A 77 1.84 26.65 -30.28
N TRP A 78 1.64 25.60 -31.07
CA TRP A 78 2.42 24.37 -30.98
C TRP A 78 3.83 24.58 -31.56
N GLY A 79 4.88 24.23 -30.80
CA GLY A 79 6.27 24.34 -31.23
C GLY A 79 6.99 25.63 -30.83
N ASP A 80 6.31 26.57 -30.18
CA ASP A 80 6.91 27.85 -29.75
C ASP A 80 7.78 27.73 -28.48
N ASP A 81 7.69 26.61 -27.74
CA ASP A 81 8.46 26.39 -26.52
C ASP A 81 8.92 24.94 -26.37
N GLU A 82 10.13 24.66 -26.84
CA GLU A 82 10.84 23.39 -26.64
C GLU A 82 11.02 23.05 -25.15
N GLY A 83 11.10 24.08 -24.29
CA GLY A 83 11.23 23.94 -22.84
C GLY A 83 9.95 23.44 -22.19
N TRP A 84 8.78 23.95 -22.62
CA TRP A 84 7.49 23.42 -22.19
C TRP A 84 7.33 21.95 -22.60
N ASN A 85 7.64 21.61 -23.86
CA ASN A 85 7.45 20.25 -24.36
C ASN A 85 8.28 19.22 -23.56
N SER A 86 9.56 19.52 -23.32
CA SER A 86 10.45 18.70 -22.50
C SER A 86 9.92 18.54 -21.05
N THR A 87 9.44 19.65 -20.47
CA THR A 87 8.88 19.64 -19.11
C THR A 87 7.59 18.79 -19.04
N ALA A 88 6.70 18.95 -20.02
CA ALA A 88 5.44 18.20 -20.12
C ALA A 88 5.71 16.70 -20.32
N LEU A 89 6.61 16.33 -21.22
CA LEU A 89 7.04 14.93 -21.41
C LEU A 89 7.61 14.33 -20.13
N GLY A 90 8.44 15.10 -19.41
CA GLY A 90 8.99 14.69 -18.12
C GLY A 90 7.91 14.48 -17.06
N ALA A 91 6.93 15.38 -16.98
CA ALA A 91 5.79 15.25 -16.06
C ALA A 91 4.92 14.04 -16.40
N MET A 92 4.58 13.84 -17.68
CA MET A 92 3.77 12.70 -18.14
C MET A 92 4.48 11.36 -17.94
N THR A 93 5.80 11.32 -18.10
CA THR A 93 6.61 10.11 -17.82
C THR A 93 6.55 9.76 -16.32
N ARG A 94 6.73 10.75 -15.44
CA ARG A 94 6.62 10.53 -13.98
C ARG A 94 5.22 10.11 -13.57
N LEU A 95 4.18 10.72 -14.16
CA LEU A 95 2.79 10.34 -13.95
C LEU A 95 2.54 8.88 -14.34
N TRP A 96 3.02 8.45 -15.51
CA TRP A 96 2.89 7.06 -15.94
C TRP A 96 3.60 6.10 -14.98
N ILE A 97 4.81 6.42 -14.52
CA ILE A 97 5.54 5.60 -13.53
C ILE A 97 4.73 5.50 -12.23
N ALA A 98 4.23 6.63 -11.73
CA ALA A 98 3.45 6.69 -10.50
C ALA A 98 2.12 5.92 -10.62
N GLU A 99 1.44 5.99 -11.77
CA GLU A 99 0.26 5.18 -12.08
C GLU A 99 0.58 3.69 -11.99
N ARG A 100 1.64 3.22 -12.66
CA ARG A 100 2.01 1.79 -12.65
C ARG A 100 2.41 1.33 -11.26
N HIS A 101 3.15 2.15 -10.52
CA HIS A 101 3.53 1.84 -9.15
C HIS A 101 2.32 1.74 -8.22
N LEU A 102 1.37 2.68 -8.34
CA LEU A 102 0.14 2.65 -7.56
C LEU A 102 -0.71 1.42 -7.86
N VAL A 103 -0.86 1.06 -9.13
CA VAL A 103 -1.59 -0.14 -9.57
C VAL A 103 -0.94 -1.43 -9.05
N LEU A 104 0.39 -1.49 -8.92
CA LEU A 104 1.07 -2.68 -8.36
C LEU A 104 0.77 -2.91 -6.88
N LEU A 105 0.50 -1.85 -6.13
CA LEU A 105 0.34 -1.91 -4.67
C LEU A 105 -1.13 -1.92 -4.21
N SER A 106 -2.06 -1.61 -5.10
CA SER A 106 -3.47 -1.33 -4.75
C SER A 106 -4.42 -2.45 -5.14
N ASP A 107 -5.63 -2.40 -4.58
CA ASP A 107 -6.74 -3.26 -4.99
C ASP A 107 -7.27 -2.89 -6.38
N ALA A 108 -7.89 -3.88 -7.03
CA ALA A 108 -8.42 -3.76 -8.39
C ALA A 108 -9.41 -2.61 -8.57
N ASP A 109 -10.14 -2.24 -7.51
CA ASP A 109 -11.12 -1.15 -7.51
C ASP A 109 -10.46 0.22 -7.76
N LEU A 110 -9.17 0.37 -7.45
CA LEU A 110 -8.43 1.62 -7.69
C LEU A 110 -7.88 1.72 -9.12
N HIS A 111 -7.78 0.60 -9.86
CA HIS A 111 -7.12 0.56 -11.16
C HIS A 111 -7.81 1.43 -12.21
N ALA A 112 -9.14 1.30 -12.33
CA ALA A 112 -9.89 2.04 -13.34
C ALA A 112 -9.93 3.55 -13.05
N PRO A 113 -10.20 4.03 -11.82
CA PRO A 113 -10.14 5.46 -11.50
C PRO A 113 -8.76 6.08 -11.73
N VAL A 114 -7.68 5.41 -11.33
CA VAL A 114 -6.30 5.89 -11.58
C VAL A 114 -6.04 6.02 -13.07
N HIS A 115 -6.36 4.98 -13.85
CA HIS A 115 -6.12 4.99 -15.29
C HIS A 115 -6.94 6.05 -16.02
N THR A 116 -8.21 6.20 -15.65
CA THR A 116 -9.12 7.18 -16.27
C THR A 116 -8.65 8.61 -15.97
N TYR A 117 -8.22 8.88 -14.74
CA TYR A 117 -7.66 10.20 -14.39
C TYR A 117 -6.32 10.46 -15.08
N GLY A 118 -5.40 9.49 -15.13
CA GLY A 118 -4.15 9.61 -15.89
C GLY A 118 -4.36 9.89 -17.38
N ARG A 119 -5.38 9.25 -17.99
CA ARG A 119 -5.77 9.51 -19.38
C ARG A 119 -6.34 10.92 -19.57
N ALA A 120 -7.22 11.38 -18.68
CA ALA A 120 -7.77 12.73 -18.74
C ALA A 120 -6.67 13.80 -18.60
N LEU A 121 -5.68 13.56 -17.73
CA LEU A 121 -4.49 14.43 -17.62
C LEU A 121 -3.67 14.46 -18.92
N ASN A 122 -3.46 13.30 -19.56
CA ASN A 122 -2.79 13.25 -20.85
C ASN A 122 -3.54 14.06 -21.91
N GLN A 123 -4.86 13.89 -21.98
CA GLN A 123 -5.71 14.65 -22.91
C GLN A 123 -5.60 16.16 -22.65
N ALA A 124 -5.66 16.58 -21.39
CA ALA A 124 -5.52 17.98 -21.00
C ALA A 124 -4.15 18.56 -21.37
N VAL A 125 -3.05 17.86 -21.07
CA VAL A 125 -1.69 18.29 -21.38
C VAL A 125 -1.48 18.49 -22.89
N TRP A 126 -2.01 17.59 -23.70
CA TRP A 126 -1.85 17.65 -25.15
C TRP A 126 -2.97 18.43 -25.87
N ARG A 127 -3.90 19.00 -25.11
CA ARG A 127 -5.06 19.79 -25.57
C ARG A 127 -5.99 19.00 -26.51
N GLU A 128 -6.16 17.71 -26.20
CA GLU A 128 -7.15 16.83 -26.81
C GLU A 128 -8.57 17.04 -26.21
N ILE A 129 -8.76 18.12 -25.45
CA ILE A 129 -10.00 18.47 -24.74
C ILE A 129 -10.81 19.59 -25.43
N GLY A 130 -10.31 20.12 -26.56
CA GLY A 130 -10.96 21.21 -27.29
C GLY A 130 -10.91 22.54 -26.53
N ASP A 131 -12.06 23.23 -26.46
CA ASP A 131 -12.23 24.51 -25.76
C ASP A 131 -12.66 24.34 -24.29
N VAL A 132 -12.72 23.10 -23.79
CA VAL A 132 -13.07 22.82 -22.39
C VAL A 132 -11.92 23.27 -21.48
N GLU A 133 -12.26 23.91 -20.37
CA GLU A 133 -11.30 24.30 -19.36
C GLU A 133 -10.65 23.07 -18.71
N VAL A 134 -9.35 23.13 -18.43
CA VAL A 134 -8.59 22.01 -17.84
C VAL A 134 -9.25 21.54 -16.54
N ASN A 135 -9.71 22.45 -15.69
CA ASN A 135 -10.41 22.09 -14.45
C ASN A 135 -11.70 21.32 -14.71
N GLU A 136 -12.54 21.82 -15.62
CA GLU A 136 -13.83 21.23 -15.96
C GLU A 136 -13.66 19.80 -16.51
N HIS A 137 -12.66 19.59 -17.37
CA HIS A 137 -12.36 18.27 -17.91
C HIS A 137 -11.89 17.27 -16.85
N LEU A 138 -11.13 17.73 -15.85
CA LEU A 138 -10.47 16.86 -14.87
C LEU A 138 -11.30 16.62 -13.59
N GLU A 139 -12.26 17.47 -13.28
CA GLU A 139 -12.94 17.49 -11.98
C GLU A 139 -13.59 16.13 -11.63
N GLU A 140 -14.39 15.58 -12.54
CA GLU A 140 -15.06 14.29 -12.30
C GLU A 140 -14.06 13.14 -12.11
N HIS A 141 -12.99 13.13 -12.91
CA HIS A 141 -11.93 12.13 -12.85
C HIS A 141 -11.16 12.19 -11.52
N LYS A 142 -10.87 13.41 -11.06
CA LYS A 142 -10.20 13.68 -9.79
C LYS A 142 -11.06 13.26 -8.61
N ILE A 143 -12.35 13.56 -8.63
CA ILE A 143 -13.31 13.15 -7.59
C ILE A 143 -13.39 11.62 -7.53
N ALA A 144 -13.55 10.95 -8.68
CA ALA A 144 -13.63 9.49 -8.75
C ALA A 144 -12.37 8.81 -8.21
N PHE A 145 -11.18 9.32 -8.60
CA PHE A 145 -9.91 8.84 -8.08
C PHE A 145 -9.81 9.02 -6.55
N MET A 146 -10.10 10.22 -6.04
CA MET A 146 -10.00 10.51 -4.60
C MET A 146 -10.97 9.66 -3.77
N ALA A 147 -12.18 9.40 -4.30
CA ALA A 147 -13.14 8.51 -3.66
C ALA A 147 -12.62 7.07 -3.58
N ALA A 148 -12.08 6.54 -4.68
CA ALA A 148 -11.51 5.20 -4.73
C ALA A 148 -10.27 5.05 -3.85
N ALA A 149 -9.36 6.04 -3.85
CA ALA A 149 -8.17 6.06 -3.01
C ALA A 149 -8.54 6.09 -1.51
N ARG A 150 -9.59 6.83 -1.14
CA ARG A 150 -10.10 6.81 0.24
C ARG A 150 -10.67 5.45 0.61
N ALA A 151 -11.41 4.81 -0.30
CA ALA A 151 -11.97 3.48 -0.06
C ALA A 151 -10.88 2.43 0.11
N SER A 152 -9.83 2.45 -0.73
CA SER A 152 -8.73 1.49 -0.66
C SER A 152 -7.92 1.59 0.64
N LEU A 153 -7.89 2.75 1.29
CA LEU A 153 -7.20 2.97 2.57
C LEU A 153 -8.06 2.68 3.81
N ALA A 154 -9.37 2.49 3.61
CA ALA A 154 -10.35 2.28 4.68
C ALA A 154 -10.50 0.80 5.07
N PHE A 155 -10.16 -0.13 4.16
CA PHE A 155 -10.21 -1.56 4.41
C PHE A 155 -8.79 -2.12 4.64
N PRO A 156 -8.54 -2.85 5.74
CA PRO A 156 -7.26 -3.51 6.01
C PRO A 156 -7.08 -4.82 5.23
#